data_AF-A0A225V9I8-F1
#
_entry.id   AF-A0A225V9I8-F1
#
_cell.length_a   1.000
_cell.length_b   1.000
_cell.length_c   1.000
_cell.angle_alpha   90.00
_cell.angle_beta   90.00
_cell.angle_gamma   90.00
#
_symmetry.space_group_name_H-M   'P 1'
#
loop_
_entity.id
_entity.type
_entity.pdbx_description
1 polymer ?
#
loop_
_entity_poly.entity_id
_entity_poly.type
_entity_poly.pdbx_seq_one_letter_code
_entity_poly.pdbx_strand_id
1 'polypeptide(L)'
;MLVPFKKPEALCEDNAEFNTLLASARVVNENCIGLLKNRWAFLKGMCTQVKGKEDFVWINDQCMACVLLHNLALVHEDERPFDDTCYETPRSEDESTTRQEGTPSGRALRELIKRIMLASD
;
A
#
# COMPACT_ATOMS: atom_id res chain seq x y z
N MET A 1 9.13 3.11 -3.10
CA MET A 1 8.62 1.90 -3.78
C MET A 1 9.80 1.19 -4.46
N LEU A 2 10.01 -0.11 -4.22
CA LEU A 2 11.08 -0.88 -4.87
C LEU A 2 10.74 -1.11 -6.34
N VAL A 3 11.59 -0.69 -7.27
CA VAL A 3 11.46 -0.84 -8.73
C VAL A 3 12.01 -2.18 -9.24
N PRO A 4 11.24 -3.03 -9.93
CA PRO A 4 11.79 -4.27 -10.46
C PRO A 4 12.97 -4.02 -11.42
N PHE A 5 13.88 -4.98 -11.53
CA PHE A 5 14.92 -4.96 -12.56
C PHE A 5 14.26 -4.96 -13.94
N LYS A 6 14.76 -4.12 -14.86
CA LYS A 6 14.29 -4.04 -16.24
C LYS A 6 15.15 -4.93 -17.14
N LYS A 7 14.68 -5.27 -18.34
CA LYS A 7 15.49 -6.01 -19.33
C LYS A 7 16.69 -5.15 -19.77
N PRO A 8 17.88 -5.74 -20.00
CA PRO A 8 18.18 -7.18 -19.98
C PRO A 8 18.52 -7.75 -18.59
N GLU A 9 18.76 -6.93 -17.57
CA GLU A 9 19.14 -7.37 -16.22
C GLU A 9 18.11 -8.29 -15.56
N ALA A 10 16.83 -8.11 -15.88
CA ALA A 10 15.74 -8.99 -15.45
C ALA A 10 15.84 -10.45 -15.93
N LEU A 11 16.73 -10.73 -16.90
CA LEU A 11 16.96 -12.08 -17.43
C LEU A 11 17.98 -12.88 -16.61
N CYS A 12 18.73 -12.23 -15.72
CA CYS A 12 19.54 -12.92 -14.72
C CYS A 12 18.60 -13.62 -13.72
N GLU A 13 18.88 -14.88 -13.41
CA GLU A 13 18.03 -15.75 -12.59
C GLU A 13 17.69 -15.11 -11.24
N ASP A 14 18.69 -14.64 -10.48
CA ASP A 14 18.50 -13.94 -9.21
C ASP A 14 17.59 -12.70 -9.33
N ASN A 15 17.68 -11.98 -10.46
CA ASN A 15 16.89 -10.77 -10.67
C ASN A 15 15.44 -11.11 -11.07
N ALA A 16 15.24 -12.21 -11.78
CA ALA A 16 13.92 -12.73 -12.13
C ALA A 16 13.18 -13.23 -10.88
N GLU A 17 13.87 -13.95 -10.00
CA GLU A 17 13.33 -14.40 -8.72
C GLU A 17 12.98 -13.21 -7.81
N PHE A 18 13.91 -12.26 -7.63
CA PHE A 18 13.66 -11.03 -6.89
C PHE A 18 12.43 -10.28 -7.43
N ASN A 19 12.32 -10.14 -8.74
CA ASN A 19 11.18 -9.49 -9.38
C ASN A 19 9.86 -10.21 -9.10
N THR A 20 9.88 -11.54 -9.06
CA THR A 20 8.71 -12.38 -8.76
C THR A 20 8.26 -12.21 -7.31
N LEU A 21 9.18 -12.26 -6.36
CA LEU A 21 8.90 -12.02 -4.94
C LEU A 21 8.35 -10.60 -4.72
N LEU A 22 8.98 -9.60 -5.35
CA LEU A 22 8.53 -8.21 -5.29
C LEU A 22 7.12 -8.04 -5.88
N ALA A 23 6.82 -8.71 -7.00
CA ALA A 23 5.50 -8.66 -7.61
C ALA A 23 4.44 -9.30 -6.70
N SER A 24 4.73 -10.46 -6.12
CA SER A 24 3.83 -11.13 -5.17
C SER A 24 3.50 -10.24 -3.96
N ALA A 25 4.53 -9.66 -3.33
CA ALA A 25 4.34 -8.76 -2.19
C ALA A 25 3.54 -7.49 -2.57
N ARG A 26 3.75 -6.96 -3.78
CA ARG A 26 2.98 -5.81 -4.28
C ARG A 26 1.51 -6.15 -4.44
N VAL A 27 1.16 -7.30 -5.01
CA VAL A 27 -0.24 -7.73 -5.18
C VAL A 27 -0.95 -7.76 -3.83
N VAL A 28 -0.33 -8.34 -2.80
CA VAL A 28 -0.90 -8.37 -1.45
C VAL A 28 -1.10 -6.96 -0.89
N ASN A 29 -0.08 -6.10 -0.99
CA ASN A 29 -0.15 -4.74 -0.48
C ASN A 29 -1.17 -3.87 -1.22
N GLU A 30 -1.21 -3.93 -2.56
CA GLU A 30 -2.14 -3.17 -3.39
C GLU A 30 -3.59 -3.61 -3.12
N ASN A 31 -3.84 -4.92 -2.99
CA ASN A 31 -5.14 -5.44 -2.61
C ASN A 31 -5.56 -4.97 -1.21
N CYS A 32 -4.66 -5.05 -0.22
CA CYS A 32 -4.93 -4.59 1.15
C CYS A 32 -5.27 -3.09 1.18
N ILE A 33 -4.47 -2.26 0.52
CA ILE A 33 -4.71 -0.82 0.43
C ILE A 33 -6.04 -0.54 -0.28
N GLY A 34 -6.37 -1.29 -1.34
CA GLY A 34 -7.64 -1.18 -2.06
C GLY A 34 -8.84 -1.49 -1.16
N LEU A 35 -8.78 -2.58 -0.38
CA LEU A 35 -9.82 -2.94 0.57
C LEU A 35 -10.02 -1.86 1.64
N LEU A 36 -8.93 -1.36 2.22
CA LEU A 36 -8.99 -0.30 3.24
C LEU A 36 -9.55 0.99 2.68
N LYS A 37 -9.10 1.44 1.50
CA LYS A 37 -9.63 2.66 0.85
C LYS A 37 -11.10 2.52 0.47
N ASN A 38 -11.53 1.33 0.02
CA ASN A 38 -12.93 1.09 -0.32
C ASN A 38 -13.85 1.18 0.90
N ARG A 39 -13.38 0.73 2.07
CA ARG A 39 -14.13 0.84 3.33
C ARG A 39 -14.08 2.24 3.94
N TRP A 40 -12.89 2.84 3.98
CA TRP A 40 -12.65 4.11 4.65
C TRP A 40 -12.47 5.24 3.64
N ALA A 41 -13.55 5.94 3.29
CA ALA A 41 -13.51 7.08 2.37
C ALA A 41 -12.51 8.17 2.79
N PHE A 42 -12.26 8.30 4.09
CA PHE A 42 -11.22 9.15 4.66
C PHE A 42 -9.83 8.91 4.05
N LEU A 43 -9.45 7.64 3.79
CA LEU A 43 -8.16 7.30 3.19
C LEU A 43 -8.05 7.75 1.73
N LYS A 44 -9.18 7.93 1.02
CA LYS A 44 -9.21 8.47 -0.35
C LYS A 44 -8.96 9.98 -0.36
N GLY A 45 -9.48 10.68 0.66
CA GLY A 45 -9.34 12.14 0.81
C GLY A 45 -8.04 12.58 1.50
N MET A 46 -7.20 11.64 1.95
CA MET A 46 -5.95 11.92 2.63
C MET A 46 -4.87 12.38 1.65
N CYS A 47 -5.04 13.59 1.11
CA CYS A 47 -4.06 14.30 0.30
C CYS A 47 -3.22 15.24 1.18
N THR A 48 -2.73 14.75 2.33
CA THR A 48 -1.93 15.57 3.24
C THR A 48 -0.54 15.78 2.62
N GLN A 49 -0.16 17.03 2.39
CA GLN A 49 1.19 17.35 1.94
C GLN A 49 2.15 17.07 3.10
N VAL A 50 2.96 16.02 2.97
CA VAL A 50 3.96 15.65 3.97
C VAL A 50 5.13 16.62 3.89
N LYS A 51 5.23 17.52 4.88
CA LYS A 51 6.27 18.55 4.99
C LYS A 51 7.30 18.17 6.06
N GLY A 52 6.87 17.46 7.09
CA GLY A 52 7.72 17.09 8.22
C GLY A 52 7.49 15.67 8.72
N LYS A 53 8.21 15.33 9.78
CA LYS A 53 8.15 14.01 10.42
C LYS A 53 6.81 13.80 11.13
N GLU A 54 6.27 14.87 11.69
CA GLU A 54 4.97 14.93 12.34
C GLU A 54 3.83 14.53 11.39
N ASP A 55 3.89 14.96 10.13
CA ASP A 55 2.89 14.57 9.13
C ASP A 55 2.96 13.06 8.84
N PHE A 56 4.17 12.49 8.79
CA PHE A 56 4.35 11.04 8.63
C PHE A 56 3.77 10.25 9.79
N VAL A 57 4.02 10.70 11.03
CA VAL A 57 3.47 10.05 12.22
C VAL A 57 1.95 10.09 12.18
N TRP A 58 1.37 11.27 11.90
CA TRP A 58 -0.06 11.43 11.82
C TRP A 58 -0.69 10.51 10.76
N ILE A 59 -0.15 10.47 9.53
CA ILE A 59 -0.63 9.59 8.46
C ILE A 59 -0.53 8.13 8.87
N ASN A 60 0.58 7.73 9.49
CA ASN A 60 0.78 6.35 9.91
C ASN A 60 -0.24 5.95 10.99
N ASP A 61 -0.49 6.83 11.97
CA ASP A 61 -1.47 6.58 13.02
C ASP A 61 -2.89 6.45 12.44
N GLN A 62 -3.24 7.27 11.44
CA GLN A 62 -4.50 7.15 10.71
C GLN A 62 -4.63 5.82 9.97
N CYS A 63 -3.59 5.40 9.26
CA CYS A 63 -3.56 4.10 8.59
C CYS A 63 -3.73 2.95 9.60
N MET A 64 -3.01 2.99 10.72
CA MET A 64 -3.10 1.99 11.78
C MET A 64 -4.49 1.95 12.42
N ALA A 65 -5.10 3.11 12.71
CA ALA A 65 -6.46 3.18 13.21
C ALA A 65 -7.46 2.54 12.24
N CYS A 66 -7.33 2.81 10.93
CA CYS A 66 -8.18 2.19 9.91
C CYS A 66 -8.03 0.66 9.86
N VAL A 67 -6.82 0.13 10.08
CA VAL A 67 -6.57 -1.32 10.16
C VAL A 67 -7.21 -1.91 11.42
N LEU A 68 -7.05 -1.27 12.58
CA LEU A 68 -7.66 -1.73 13.84
C LEU A 68 -9.18 -1.75 13.73
N LEU A 69 -9.78 -0.68 13.20
CA LEU A 69 -11.22 -0.58 12.98
C LEU A 69 -11.71 -1.61 11.96
N HIS A 70 -10.95 -1.87 10.90
CA HIS A 70 -11.28 -2.90 9.93
C HIS A 70 -11.33 -4.28 10.59
N ASN A 71 -10.33 -4.62 11.40
CA ASN A 71 -10.29 -5.90 12.12
C ASN A 71 -11.44 -6.02 13.12
N LEU A 72 -11.74 -4.93 13.86
CA LEU A 72 -12.88 -4.91 14.77
C LEU A 72 -14.20 -5.15 14.02
N ALA A 73 -14.39 -4.48 12.89
CA ALA A 73 -15.58 -4.65 12.07
C ALA A 73 -15.70 -6.08 11.52
N LEU A 74 -14.59 -6.72 11.13
CA LEU A 74 -14.60 -8.15 10.73
C LEU A 74 -15.00 -9.08 11.89
N VAL A 75 -14.53 -8.83 13.11
CA VAL A 75 -14.90 -9.62 14.30
C VAL A 75 -16.39 -9.53 14.60
N HIS A 76 -17.00 -8.37 14.31
CA HIS A 76 -18.41 -8.13 14.49
C HIS A 76 -19.25 -8.37 13.21
N GLU A 77 -18.69 -9.01 12.18
CA GLU A 77 -19.40 -9.29 10.90
C GLU A 77 -20.03 -8.03 10.26
N ASP A 78 -19.37 -6.88 10.42
CA ASP A 78 -19.88 -5.57 10.03
C ASP A 78 -21.26 -5.23 10.62
N GLU A 79 -21.65 -5.87 11.74
CA GLU A 79 -22.83 -5.51 12.52
C GLU A 79 -22.74 -4.05 12.91
N ARG A 80 -23.82 -3.31 12.64
CA ARG A 80 -23.95 -1.90 12.97
C ARG A 80 -24.87 -1.75 14.17
N PRO A 81 -24.35 -1.89 15.41
CA PRO A 81 -25.19 -1.80 16.61
C PRO A 81 -25.80 -0.40 16.82
N PHE A 82 -25.47 0.58 15.97
CA PHE A 82 -25.90 1.97 16.05
C PHE A 82 -26.65 2.47 14.79
N ASP A 83 -27.05 1.59 13.86
CA ASP A 83 -27.72 2.00 12.61
C ASP A 83 -29.22 2.29 12.84
N ASP A 84 -29.52 3.46 13.42
CA ASP A 84 -30.83 4.10 13.30
C ASP A 84 -30.80 5.13 12.14
N THR A 85 -30.74 4.61 10.90
CA THR A 85 -31.04 5.29 9.63
C THR A 85 -30.16 6.48 9.18
N CYS A 86 -30.22 6.75 7.87
CA CYS A 86 -29.83 7.94 7.10
C CYS A 86 -28.35 8.18 6.71
N TYR A 87 -28.03 7.97 5.42
CA TYR A 87 -27.65 8.99 4.40
C TYR A 87 -26.91 8.31 3.23
N GLU A 88 -27.59 8.17 2.09
CA GLU A 88 -26.95 7.74 0.84
C GLU A 88 -26.07 8.87 0.27
N THR A 89 -24.81 8.56 -0.07
CA THR A 89 -23.91 9.47 -0.80
C THR A 89 -23.58 8.89 -2.17
N PRO A 90 -23.78 9.62 -3.29
CA PRO A 90 -23.49 9.11 -4.62
C PRO A 90 -21.98 9.00 -4.88
N ARG A 91 -21.59 7.89 -5.51
CA ARG A 91 -20.21 7.56 -5.87
C ARG A 91 -19.80 8.27 -7.17
N SER A 92 -18.81 9.16 -7.12
CA SER A 92 -18.16 9.71 -8.31
C SER A 92 -16.93 8.89 -8.67
N GLU A 93 -16.91 8.36 -9.89
CA GLU A 93 -15.78 7.67 -10.54
C GLU A 93 -14.89 8.71 -11.22
N ASP A 94 -13.57 8.65 -11.00
CA ASP A 94 -12.53 9.01 -11.99
C ASP A 94 -11.12 8.74 -11.42
N GLU A 95 -10.40 7.77 -11.99
CA GLU A 95 -8.97 7.53 -11.75
C GLU A 95 -8.19 7.73 -13.05
N SER A 96 -7.25 8.68 -13.06
CA SER A 96 -6.22 8.78 -14.10
C SER A 96 -4.85 8.48 -13.48
N THR A 97 -4.29 7.33 -13.82
CA THR A 97 -2.99 6.85 -13.34
C THR A 97 -1.83 7.41 -14.18
N THR A 98 -1.01 8.29 -13.61
CA THR A 98 0.29 8.69 -14.19
C THR A 98 1.42 7.87 -13.56
N ARG A 99 2.20 7.17 -14.39
CA ARG A 99 3.39 6.40 -13.97
C ARG A 99 4.53 7.34 -13.57
N GLN A 100 4.94 7.30 -12.30
CA GLN A 100 6.15 7.98 -11.81
C GLN A 100 7.37 7.05 -11.89
N GLU A 101 8.48 7.57 -12.43
CA GLU A 101 9.77 6.89 -12.46
C GLU A 101 10.49 6.97 -11.10
N GLY A 102 11.15 5.88 -10.71
CA GLY A 102 11.72 5.72 -9.36
C GLY A 102 12.98 6.58 -9.11
N THR A 103 13.10 7.08 -7.88
CA THR A 103 14.21 7.91 -7.42
C THR A 103 15.51 7.12 -7.16
N PRO A 104 16.69 7.76 -7.25
CA PRO A 104 18.00 7.10 -7.08
C PRO A 104 18.20 6.48 -5.69
N SER A 105 17.56 7.02 -4.65
CA SER A 105 17.56 6.46 -3.29
C SER A 105 16.97 5.03 -3.24
N GLY A 106 15.99 4.74 -4.10
CA GLY A 106 15.34 3.42 -4.16
C GLY A 106 16.19 2.31 -4.79
N ARG A 107 17.34 2.63 -5.41
CA ARG A 107 18.28 1.63 -5.93
C ARG A 107 19.14 1.03 -4.83
N ALA A 108 19.71 1.86 -3.96
CA ALA A 108 20.57 1.38 -2.88
C ALA A 108 19.81 0.47 -1.89
N LEU A 109 18.58 0.83 -1.55
CA LEU A 109 17.72 0.04 -0.67
C LEU A 109 17.37 -1.33 -1.27
N ARG A 110 17.24 -1.41 -2.60
CA ARG A 110 16.97 -2.68 -3.31
C ARG A 110 18.13 -3.65 -3.18
N GLU A 111 19.34 -3.17 -3.46
CA GLU A 111 20.55 -4.00 -3.41
C GLU A 111 20.78 -4.56 -2.01
N LEU A 112 20.47 -3.77 -0.97
CA LEU A 112 20.54 -4.21 0.42
C LEU A 112 19.53 -5.34 0.71
N ILE A 113 18.26 -5.14 0.36
CA ILE A 113 17.21 -6.13 0.62
C ILE A 113 17.47 -7.44 -0.16
N LYS A 114 17.92 -7.34 -1.41
CA LYS A 114 18.27 -8.51 -2.24
C LYS A 114 19.31 -9.39 -1.54
N ARG A 115 20.37 -8.79 -0.98
CA ARG A 115 21.42 -9.52 -0.24
C ARG A 115 20.89 -10.23 1.00
N ILE A 116 19.95 -9.60 1.72
CA ILE A 116 19.37 -10.19 2.94
C ILE A 116 18.49 -11.39 2.60
N MET A 117 17.66 -11.30 1.55
CA MET A 117 16.76 -12.39 1.18
C MET A 117 17.51 -13.60 0.63
N LEU A 118 18.56 -13.40 -0.16
CA LEU A 118 19.34 -14.50 -0.75
C LEU A 118 20.40 -15.10 0.19
N ALA A 119 20.66 -14.48 1.34
CA ALA A 119 21.60 -15.00 2.35
C ALA A 119 20.90 -15.76 3.50
N SER A 120 19.58 -15.93 3.42
CA SER A 120 18.77 -16.58 4.47
C SER A 120 18.43 -18.05 4.17
N ASP A 121 19.14 -18.68 3.22
CA ASP A 121 19.11 -20.12 2.93
C ASP A 121 20.25 -20.86 3.66
#